data_AF-A0A0P1I839-F1
#
_entry.id   AF-A0A0P1I839-F1
#
_cell.length_a   1.000
_cell.length_b   1.000
_cell.length_c   1.000
_cell.angle_alpha   90.00
_cell.angle_beta   90.00
_cell.angle_gamma   90.00
#
_symmetry.space_group_name_H-M   'P 1'
#
loop_
_entity.id
_entity.type
_entity.pdbx_description
1 polymer ?
#
loop_
_entity_poly.entity_id
_entity_poly.type
_entity_poly.pdbx_seq_one_letter_code
_entity_poly.pdbx_strand_id
1 'polypeptide(L)'
;MSEISDLESRISAAMDRIGRSLEELPGGAADAGEMETLQQQLEDERLATEQMQERNRALVLRQESLEETVKSLESEIEVSRSYVDAGQAELEAAQTVAESAQAEAAQAVSDLEKARQEIEDAKAALSEAEAAAQEAANQVPEAAPEEPAAPTLDLDENRDVINHLSKRIRRLRITSRQLREANNLLREATEKQLPDHTLVNKALQAELSNLKAEREVELAEMDVIMGALRPMLNDDAQEKEAQDG
;
A
#
# COMPACT_ATOMS: atom_id res chain seq x y z
N MET A 1 50.18 31.32 -104.71
CA MET A 1 49.38 32.51 -105.08
C MET A 1 47.90 32.18 -105.28
N SER A 2 47.52 31.04 -105.88
CA SER A 2 46.09 30.66 -106.07
C SER A 2 45.38 30.18 -104.79
N GLU A 3 46.09 29.49 -103.88
CA GLU A 3 45.47 28.97 -102.65
C GLU A 3 45.00 30.08 -101.69
N ILE A 4 45.68 31.23 -101.69
CA ILE A 4 45.29 32.39 -100.88
C ILE A 4 44.03 33.04 -101.45
N SER A 5 43.92 33.21 -102.78
CA SER A 5 42.72 33.75 -103.41
C SER A 5 41.50 32.82 -103.27
N ASP A 6 41.72 31.49 -103.26
CA ASP A 6 40.65 30.52 -103.04
C ASP A 6 40.12 30.56 -101.59
N LEU A 7 41.01 30.77 -100.61
CA LEU A 7 40.64 30.98 -99.21
C LEU A 7 39.92 32.32 -99.02
N GLU A 8 40.39 33.40 -99.63
CA GLU A 8 39.73 34.72 -99.58
C GLU A 8 38.34 34.71 -100.22
N SER A 9 38.17 34.01 -101.36
CA SER A 9 36.86 33.84 -102.00
C SER A 9 35.92 32.99 -101.14
N ARG A 10 36.43 31.95 -100.46
CA ARG A 10 35.64 31.12 -99.55
C ARG A 10 35.25 31.87 -98.28
N ILE A 11 36.14 32.69 -97.72
CA ILE A 11 35.85 33.52 -96.54
C ILE A 11 34.81 34.58 -96.90
N SER A 12 34.95 35.24 -98.05
CA SER A 12 33.98 36.23 -98.51
C SER A 12 32.60 35.60 -98.74
N ALA A 13 32.54 34.43 -99.38
CA ALA A 13 31.29 33.69 -99.57
C ALA A 13 30.69 33.19 -98.23
N ALA A 14 31.53 32.78 -97.28
CA ALA A 14 31.09 32.40 -95.95
C ALA A 14 30.57 33.61 -95.17
N MET A 15 31.22 34.77 -95.26
CA MET A 15 30.78 36.01 -94.63
C MET A 15 29.50 36.55 -95.26
N ASP A 16 29.34 36.52 -96.57
CA ASP A 16 28.09 36.89 -97.25
C ASP A 16 26.95 35.94 -96.85
N ARG A 17 27.24 34.64 -96.70
CA ARG A 17 26.26 33.66 -96.23
C ARG A 17 25.90 33.87 -94.77
N ILE A 18 26.88 34.20 -93.91
CA ILE A 18 26.64 34.55 -92.51
C ILE A 18 25.82 35.84 -92.43
N GLY A 19 26.17 36.87 -93.21
CA GLY A 19 25.44 38.13 -93.31
C GLY A 19 23.99 37.91 -93.73
N ARG A 20 23.76 37.16 -94.81
CA ARG A 20 22.41 36.77 -95.23
C ARG A 20 21.69 35.93 -94.18
N SER A 21 22.37 35.01 -93.51
CA SER A 21 21.74 34.20 -92.44
C SER A 21 21.44 35.01 -91.18
N LEU A 22 22.17 36.10 -90.92
CA LEU A 22 21.90 37.06 -89.84
C LEU A 22 20.75 38.01 -90.21
N GLU A 23 20.61 38.31 -91.50
CA GLU A 23 19.55 39.15 -92.06
C GLU A 23 18.23 38.37 -92.27
N GLU A 24 18.32 37.06 -92.56
CA GLU A 24 17.22 36.09 -92.60
C GLU A 24 16.91 35.49 -91.22
N LEU A 25 17.81 35.63 -90.24
CA LEU A 25 17.41 35.43 -88.85
C LEU A 25 16.33 36.49 -88.63
N PRO A 26 15.05 36.11 -88.39
CA PRO A 26 14.07 37.09 -87.96
C PRO A 26 14.70 37.77 -86.75
N GLY A 27 14.96 39.07 -86.90
CA GLY A 27 15.76 39.82 -85.95
C GLY A 27 15.30 39.48 -84.54
N GLY A 28 16.26 39.26 -83.66
CA GLY A 28 16.07 39.12 -82.22
C GLY A 28 15.54 40.40 -81.55
N ALA A 29 14.46 40.98 -82.09
CA ALA A 29 13.41 41.49 -81.27
C ALA A 29 12.55 40.26 -80.95
N ALA A 30 12.81 39.62 -79.81
CA ALA A 30 11.71 38.93 -79.16
C ALA A 30 10.53 39.90 -79.19
N ASP A 31 9.38 39.49 -79.74
CA ASP A 31 8.23 40.36 -79.85
C ASP A 31 8.06 41.05 -78.49
N ALA A 32 8.01 42.38 -78.49
CA ALA A 32 8.09 43.12 -77.23
C ALA A 32 6.96 42.67 -76.28
N GLY A 33 5.81 42.26 -76.85
CA GLY A 33 4.72 41.60 -76.14
C GLY A 33 5.08 40.22 -75.58
N GLU A 34 5.73 39.33 -76.35
CA GLU A 34 6.19 38.03 -75.85
C GLU A 34 7.21 38.19 -74.70
N MET A 35 8.16 39.12 -74.80
CA MET A 35 9.12 39.44 -73.72
C MET A 35 8.40 39.93 -72.45
N GLU A 36 7.42 40.82 -72.59
CA GLU A 36 6.64 41.33 -71.46
C GLU A 36 5.82 40.22 -70.78
N THR A 37 5.20 39.32 -71.56
CA THR A 37 4.45 38.18 -71.00
C THR A 37 5.35 37.19 -70.27
N LEU A 38 6.54 36.89 -70.81
CA LEU A 38 7.51 36.00 -70.16
C LEU A 38 8.08 36.62 -68.88
N GLN A 39 8.32 37.93 -68.87
CA GLN A 39 8.73 38.65 -67.66
C GLN A 39 7.65 38.56 -66.58
N GLN A 40 6.39 38.77 -66.94
CA GLN A 40 5.27 38.66 -66.01
C GLN A 40 5.11 37.22 -65.46
N GLN A 41 5.19 36.20 -66.31
CA GLN A 41 5.17 34.79 -65.86
C GLN A 41 6.33 34.48 -64.92
N LEU A 42 7.52 35.00 -65.19
CA LEU A 42 8.70 34.79 -64.35
C LEU A 42 8.58 35.52 -63.00
N GLU A 43 7.93 36.69 -62.95
CA GLU A 43 7.56 37.37 -61.71
C GLU A 43 6.51 36.59 -60.91
N ASP A 44 5.47 36.08 -61.57
CA ASP A 44 4.44 35.24 -60.94
C ASP A 44 5.02 33.93 -60.39
N GLU A 45 5.90 33.26 -61.13
CA GLU A 45 6.60 32.05 -60.67
C GLU A 45 7.56 32.33 -59.51
N ARG A 46 8.24 33.49 -59.51
CA ARG A 46 9.07 33.92 -58.38
C ARG A 46 8.24 34.13 -57.12
N LEU A 47 7.12 34.84 -57.23
CA LEU A 47 6.19 35.04 -56.11
C LEU A 47 5.62 33.71 -55.61
N ALA A 48 5.22 32.81 -56.51
CA ALA A 48 4.77 31.47 -56.15
C ALA A 48 5.87 30.67 -55.43
N THR A 49 7.11 30.77 -55.90
CA THR A 49 8.27 30.11 -55.28
C THR A 49 8.54 30.66 -53.88
N GLU A 50 8.48 31.98 -53.69
CA GLU A 50 8.63 32.61 -52.36
C GLU A 50 7.54 32.13 -51.40
N GLN A 51 6.26 32.13 -51.83
CA GLN A 51 5.16 31.62 -51.01
C GLN A 51 5.33 30.14 -50.65
N MET A 52 5.82 29.32 -51.58
CA MET A 52 6.09 27.90 -51.31
C MET A 52 7.28 27.73 -50.37
N GLN A 53 8.32 28.55 -50.47
CA GLN A 53 9.44 28.55 -49.53
C GLN A 53 8.98 28.96 -48.12
N GLU A 54 8.12 29.97 -47.99
CA GLU A 54 7.53 30.37 -46.71
C GLU A 54 6.66 29.26 -46.11
N ARG A 55 5.79 28.63 -46.92
CA ARG A 55 5.00 27.47 -46.47
C ARG A 55 5.89 26.30 -46.07
N ASN A 56 6.96 26.03 -46.82
CA ASN A 56 7.89 24.95 -46.52
C ASN A 56 8.61 25.22 -45.18
N ARG A 57 9.09 26.45 -44.96
CA ARG A 57 9.66 26.85 -43.66
C ARG A 57 8.67 26.69 -42.51
N ALA A 58 7.41 27.12 -42.70
CA ALA A 58 6.38 26.96 -41.68
C ALA A 58 6.07 25.48 -41.39
N LEU A 59 6.06 24.63 -42.41
CA LEU A 59 5.88 23.18 -42.24
C LEU A 59 7.05 22.53 -41.51
N VAL A 60 8.29 22.93 -41.83
CA VAL A 60 9.49 22.43 -41.14
C VAL A 60 9.46 22.80 -39.66
N LEU A 61 9.19 24.06 -39.32
CA LEU A 61 9.06 24.49 -37.92
C LEU A 61 7.95 23.74 -37.18
N ARG A 62 6.81 23.52 -37.84
CA ARG A 62 5.72 22.71 -37.27
C ARG A 62 6.14 21.26 -37.08
N GLN A 63 6.85 20.67 -38.03
CA GLN A 63 7.35 19.31 -37.94
C GLN A 63 8.33 19.17 -36.77
N GLU A 64 9.28 20.09 -36.62
CA GLU A 64 10.22 20.12 -35.49
C GLU A 64 9.48 20.18 -34.15
N SER A 65 8.45 21.05 -34.04
CA SER A 65 7.64 21.12 -32.82
C SER A 65 6.89 19.83 -32.52
N LEU A 66 6.34 19.16 -33.55
CA LEU A 66 5.64 17.89 -33.38
C LEU A 66 6.62 16.79 -32.98
N GLU A 67 7.80 16.72 -33.59
CA GLU A 67 8.85 15.77 -33.23
C GLU A 67 9.30 15.95 -31.77
N GLU A 68 9.39 17.19 -31.28
CA GLU A 68 9.68 17.46 -29.87
C GLU A 68 8.55 16.97 -28.96
N THR A 69 7.28 17.24 -29.29
CA THR A 69 6.13 16.72 -28.51
C THR A 69 6.03 15.21 -28.53
N VAL A 70 6.37 14.56 -29.65
CA VAL A 70 6.37 13.09 -29.75
C VAL A 70 7.45 12.53 -28.82
N LYS A 71 8.66 13.10 -28.84
CA LYS A 71 9.74 12.68 -27.93
C LYS A 71 9.37 12.86 -26.46
N SER A 72 8.71 13.97 -26.10
CA SER A 72 8.27 14.17 -24.72
C SER A 72 7.22 13.14 -24.32
N LEU A 73 6.22 12.90 -25.16
CA LEU A 73 5.19 11.90 -24.91
C LEU A 73 5.75 10.48 -24.84
N GLU A 74 6.72 10.13 -25.69
CA GLU A 74 7.42 8.85 -25.63
C GLU A 74 8.13 8.67 -24.29
N SER A 75 8.80 9.70 -23.78
CA SER A 75 9.43 9.67 -22.46
C SER A 75 8.41 9.55 -21.31
N GLU A 76 7.26 10.24 -21.40
CA GLU A 76 6.19 10.13 -20.41
C GLU A 76 5.53 8.73 -20.42
N ILE A 77 5.38 8.13 -21.61
CA ILE A 77 4.86 6.78 -21.77
C ILE A 77 5.83 5.76 -21.19
N GLU A 78 7.14 5.91 -21.43
CA GLU A 78 8.16 5.02 -20.87
C GLU A 78 8.14 5.07 -19.34
N VAL A 79 8.09 6.28 -18.77
CA VAL A 79 7.95 6.47 -17.32
C VAL A 79 6.65 5.84 -16.81
N SER A 80 5.51 6.10 -17.46
CA SER A 80 4.22 5.52 -17.06
C SER A 80 4.20 3.99 -17.14
N ARG A 81 4.84 3.40 -18.15
CA ARG A 81 5.00 1.95 -18.27
C ARG A 81 5.82 1.39 -17.12
N SER A 82 6.94 2.03 -16.77
CA SER A 82 7.75 1.59 -15.63
C SER A 82 6.98 1.62 -14.30
N TYR A 83 6.10 2.61 -14.10
CA TYR A 83 5.21 2.65 -12.94
C TYR A 83 4.19 1.51 -12.93
N VAL A 84 3.61 1.20 -14.10
CA VAL A 84 2.67 0.07 -14.23
C VAL A 84 3.37 -1.26 -13.97
N ASP A 85 4.56 -1.47 -14.54
CA ASP A 85 5.34 -2.70 -14.36
C ASP A 85 5.75 -2.88 -12.88
N ALA A 86 6.17 -1.81 -12.21
CA ALA A 86 6.46 -1.83 -10.78
C ALA A 86 5.21 -2.16 -9.94
N GLY A 87 4.08 -1.53 -10.25
CA GLY A 87 2.81 -1.81 -9.57
C GLY A 87 2.30 -3.24 -9.81
N GLN A 88 2.51 -3.79 -11.01
CA GLN A 88 2.19 -5.19 -11.31
C GLN A 88 3.07 -6.15 -10.51
N ALA A 89 4.37 -5.90 -10.41
CA ALA A 89 5.27 -6.71 -9.59
C ALA A 89 4.89 -6.67 -8.09
N GLU A 90 4.51 -5.51 -7.56
CA GLU A 90 4.01 -5.39 -6.19
C GLU A 90 2.68 -6.14 -5.98
N LEU A 91 1.78 -6.09 -6.96
CA LEU A 91 0.52 -6.82 -6.91
C LEU A 91 0.74 -8.34 -6.91
N GLU A 92 1.61 -8.85 -7.78
CA GLU A 92 1.98 -10.27 -7.82
C GLU A 92 2.62 -10.70 -6.48
N ALA A 93 3.55 -9.89 -5.94
CA ALA A 93 4.14 -10.16 -4.63
C ALA A 93 3.09 -10.20 -3.52
N ALA A 94 2.16 -9.23 -3.49
CA ALA A 94 1.08 -9.21 -2.50
C ALA A 94 0.13 -10.42 -2.65
N GLN A 95 -0.16 -10.86 -3.88
CA GLN A 95 -0.97 -12.04 -4.14
C GLN A 95 -0.31 -13.31 -3.61
N THR A 96 1.00 -13.50 -3.86
CA THR A 96 1.71 -14.69 -3.34
C THR A 96 1.73 -14.73 -1.81
N VAL A 97 1.90 -13.58 -1.15
CA VAL A 97 1.80 -13.47 0.32
C VAL A 97 0.38 -13.74 0.82
N ALA A 98 -0.64 -13.27 0.10
CA ALA A 98 -2.03 -13.55 0.46
C ALA A 98 -2.36 -15.04 0.33
N GLU A 99 -1.88 -15.71 -0.71
CA GLU A 99 -2.04 -17.15 -0.90
C GLU A 99 -1.33 -17.96 0.19
N SER A 100 -0.11 -17.59 0.58
CA SER A 100 0.60 -18.25 1.67
C SER A 100 -0.11 -18.04 3.01
N ALA A 101 -0.58 -16.82 3.29
CA ALA A 101 -1.33 -16.52 4.50
C ALA A 101 -2.67 -17.27 4.56
N GLN A 102 -3.35 -17.44 3.42
CA GLN A 102 -4.57 -18.26 3.33
C GLN A 102 -4.30 -19.74 3.59
N ALA A 103 -3.19 -20.28 3.07
CA ALA A 103 -2.78 -21.65 3.35
C ALA A 103 -2.44 -21.88 4.83
N GLU A 104 -1.70 -20.95 5.45
CA GLU A 104 -1.41 -20.98 6.88
C GLU A 104 -2.68 -20.87 7.73
N ALA A 105 -3.62 -19.99 7.36
CA ALA A 105 -4.90 -19.86 8.06
C ALA A 105 -5.74 -21.13 7.94
N ALA A 106 -5.79 -21.77 6.76
CA ALA A 106 -6.48 -23.04 6.57
C ALA A 106 -5.87 -24.15 7.43
N GLN A 107 -4.54 -24.22 7.52
CA GLN A 107 -3.84 -25.16 8.38
C GLN A 107 -4.15 -24.91 9.86
N ALA A 108 -4.10 -23.66 10.31
CA ALA A 108 -4.42 -23.28 11.68
C ALA A 108 -5.87 -23.62 12.06
N VAL A 109 -6.83 -23.48 11.13
CA VAL A 109 -8.22 -23.90 11.35
C VAL A 109 -8.31 -25.42 11.54
N SER A 110 -7.65 -26.20 10.68
CA SER A 110 -7.58 -27.67 10.83
C SER A 110 -6.98 -28.06 12.19
N ASP A 111 -5.92 -27.40 12.62
CA ASP A 111 -5.25 -27.73 13.88
C ASP A 111 -6.10 -27.31 15.10
N LEU A 112 -6.86 -26.21 15.00
CA LEU A 112 -7.86 -25.84 16.01
C LEU A 112 -9.02 -26.83 16.09
N GLU A 113 -9.47 -27.38 14.98
CA GLU A 113 -10.51 -28.43 14.97
C GLU A 113 -10.03 -29.70 15.67
N LYS A 114 -8.80 -30.14 15.40
CA LYS A 114 -8.17 -31.28 16.10
C LYS A 114 -8.07 -31.03 17.60
N ALA A 115 -7.55 -29.87 18.01
CA ALA A 115 -7.43 -29.52 19.42
C ALA A 115 -8.80 -29.44 20.12
N ARG A 116 -9.85 -28.99 19.42
CA ARG A 116 -11.23 -28.99 19.95
C ARG A 116 -11.74 -30.41 20.17
N GLN A 117 -11.47 -31.34 19.26
CA GLN A 117 -11.85 -32.74 19.43
C GLN A 117 -11.13 -33.36 20.62
N GLU A 118 -9.81 -33.15 20.75
CA GLU A 118 -9.03 -33.65 21.90
C GLU A 118 -9.56 -33.11 23.24
N ILE A 119 -10.00 -31.84 23.28
CA ILE A 119 -10.63 -31.25 24.47
C ILE A 119 -11.99 -31.90 24.76
N GLU A 120 -12.78 -32.22 23.74
CA GLU A 120 -14.05 -32.93 23.92
C GLU A 120 -13.82 -34.33 24.49
N ASP A 121 -12.89 -35.09 23.89
CA ASP A 121 -12.53 -36.44 24.33
C ASP A 121 -12.01 -36.42 25.78
N ALA A 122 -11.16 -35.44 26.13
CA ALA A 122 -10.66 -35.27 27.50
C ALA A 122 -11.76 -34.91 28.50
N LYS A 123 -12.76 -34.12 28.09
CA LYS A 123 -13.93 -33.80 28.94
C LYS A 123 -14.81 -35.03 29.17
N ALA A 124 -15.01 -35.86 28.15
CA ALA A 124 -15.74 -37.12 28.29
C ALA A 124 -15.03 -38.05 29.29
N ALA A 125 -13.71 -38.21 29.15
CA ALA A 125 -12.90 -39.01 30.08
C ALA A 125 -12.92 -38.47 31.52
N LEU A 126 -12.88 -37.15 31.71
CA LEU A 126 -13.01 -36.54 33.04
C LEU A 126 -14.38 -36.83 33.66
N SER A 127 -15.46 -36.70 32.89
CA SER A 127 -16.81 -37.02 33.36
C SER A 127 -16.96 -38.49 33.76
N GLU A 128 -16.35 -39.42 33.01
CA GLU A 128 -16.33 -40.84 33.36
C GLU A 128 -15.54 -41.10 34.64
N ALA A 129 -14.39 -40.46 34.81
CA ALA A 129 -13.57 -40.57 36.02
C ALA A 129 -14.26 -39.99 37.26
N GLU A 130 -14.96 -38.86 37.12
CA GLU A 130 -15.77 -38.26 38.19
C GLU A 130 -16.93 -39.18 38.59
N ALA A 131 -17.62 -39.79 37.62
CA ALA A 131 -18.68 -40.76 37.90
C ALA A 131 -18.14 -42.01 38.64
N ALA A 132 -17.00 -42.55 38.21
CA ALA A 132 -16.35 -43.68 38.87
C ALA A 132 -15.89 -43.35 40.30
N ALA A 133 -15.36 -42.14 40.51
CA ALA A 133 -14.98 -41.66 41.85
C ALA A 133 -16.20 -41.51 42.77
N GLN A 134 -17.32 -41.01 42.24
CA GLN A 134 -18.57 -40.87 43.00
C GLN A 134 -19.17 -42.25 43.35
N GLU A 135 -19.14 -43.22 42.43
CA GLU A 135 -19.56 -44.59 42.71
C GLU A 135 -18.67 -45.25 43.77
N ALA A 136 -17.36 -45.05 43.70
CA ALA A 136 -16.43 -45.53 44.72
C ALA A 136 -16.71 -44.89 46.09
N ALA A 137 -16.97 -43.58 46.14
CA ALA A 137 -17.33 -42.87 47.37
C ALA A 137 -18.64 -43.40 47.99
N ASN A 138 -19.65 -43.71 47.15
CA ASN A 138 -20.92 -44.28 47.61
C ASN A 138 -20.81 -45.75 48.09
N GLN A 139 -19.74 -46.46 47.71
CA GLN A 139 -19.48 -47.84 48.12
C GLN A 139 -18.64 -47.97 49.40
N VAL A 140 -18.05 -46.86 49.90
CA VAL A 140 -17.37 -46.86 51.21
C VAL A 140 -18.42 -46.81 52.31
N PRO A 141 -18.53 -47.83 53.18
CA PRO A 141 -19.45 -47.80 54.31
C PRO A 141 -19.01 -46.72 55.31
N GLU A 142 -19.97 -45.88 55.70
CA GLU A 142 -19.88 -44.87 56.74
C GLU A 142 -19.32 -45.46 58.04
N ALA A 143 -18.05 -45.17 58.31
CA ALA A 143 -17.43 -45.30 59.61
C ALA A 143 -17.09 -43.87 60.08
N ALA A 144 -18.00 -43.29 60.86
CA ALA A 144 -17.77 -42.06 61.61
C ALA A 144 -16.60 -42.27 62.61
N PRO A 145 -15.89 -41.19 63.01
CA PRO A 145 -16.47 -40.23 63.94
C PRO A 145 -16.28 -38.76 63.56
N GLU A 146 -17.23 -37.95 64.01
CA GLU A 146 -17.19 -36.50 64.07
C GLU A 146 -15.91 -36.00 64.77
N GLU A 147 -15.10 -35.21 64.06
CA GLU A 147 -14.13 -34.29 64.65
C GLU A 147 -14.76 -32.89 64.76
N PRO A 148 -14.48 -32.13 65.83
CA PRO A 148 -15.25 -30.94 66.17
C PRO A 148 -15.02 -29.85 65.13
N ALA A 149 -16.11 -29.20 64.73
CA ALA A 149 -16.11 -28.01 63.90
C ALA A 149 -15.16 -26.96 64.49
N ALA A 150 -14.04 -26.74 63.81
CA ALA A 150 -13.22 -25.56 63.99
C ALA A 150 -14.08 -24.32 63.68
N PRO A 151 -13.88 -23.19 64.38
CA PRO A 151 -14.64 -21.98 64.14
C PRO A 151 -14.43 -21.57 62.68
N THR A 152 -15.52 -21.47 61.93
CA THR A 152 -15.56 -20.89 60.60
C THR A 152 -15.16 -19.42 60.73
N LEU A 153 -13.85 -19.16 60.66
CA LEU A 153 -13.35 -17.92 60.09
C LEU A 153 -14.03 -17.76 58.73
N ASP A 154 -14.42 -16.54 58.35
CA ASP A 154 -14.99 -16.15 57.06
C ASP A 154 -14.01 -16.40 55.88
N LEU A 155 -13.60 -17.66 55.73
CA LEU A 155 -12.75 -18.17 54.67
C LEU A 155 -13.52 -18.19 53.35
N ASP A 156 -14.84 -18.32 53.40
CA ASP A 156 -15.71 -18.27 52.21
C ASP A 156 -15.78 -16.86 51.62
N GLU A 157 -15.98 -15.81 52.44
CA GLU A 157 -15.94 -14.42 51.97
C GLU A 157 -14.54 -14.04 51.43
N ASN A 158 -13.48 -14.42 52.16
CA ASN A 158 -12.10 -14.20 51.69
C ASN A 158 -11.80 -14.96 50.38
N ARG A 159 -12.32 -16.19 50.23
CA ARG A 159 -12.16 -16.99 49.01
C ARG A 159 -12.86 -16.33 47.83
N ASP A 160 -14.03 -15.74 48.03
CA ASP A 160 -14.77 -15.02 46.98
C ASP A 160 -14.06 -13.73 46.55
N VAL A 161 -13.54 -12.95 47.49
CA VAL A 161 -12.76 -11.74 47.18
C VAL A 161 -11.46 -12.09 46.44
N ILE A 162 -10.75 -13.15 46.84
CA ILE A 162 -9.55 -13.65 46.15
C ILE A 162 -9.87 -14.15 44.74
N ASN A 163 -10.98 -14.87 44.57
CA ASN A 163 -11.45 -15.31 43.26
C ASN A 163 -11.79 -14.13 42.35
N HIS A 164 -12.39 -13.07 42.90
CA HIS A 164 -12.70 -11.84 42.17
C HIS A 164 -11.43 -11.10 41.72
N LEU A 165 -10.46 -10.93 42.61
CA LEU A 165 -9.14 -10.38 42.27
C LEU A 165 -8.45 -11.21 41.18
N SER A 166 -8.46 -12.53 41.30
CA SER A 166 -7.87 -13.46 40.32
C SER A 166 -8.48 -13.32 38.93
N LYS A 167 -9.81 -13.13 38.85
CA LYS A 167 -10.52 -12.86 37.58
C LYS A 167 -10.09 -11.53 36.97
N ARG A 168 -9.96 -10.46 37.78
CA ARG A 168 -9.52 -9.13 37.31
C ARG A 168 -8.05 -9.13 36.88
N ILE A 169 -7.15 -9.80 37.59
CA ILE A 169 -5.75 -9.99 37.19
C ILE A 169 -5.67 -10.75 35.87
N ARG A 170 -6.47 -11.81 35.68
CA ARG A 170 -6.54 -12.52 34.40
C ARG A 170 -7.01 -11.60 33.28
N ARG A 171 -8.02 -10.76 33.51
CA ARG A 171 -8.50 -9.75 32.56
C ARG A 171 -7.41 -8.74 32.21
N LEU A 172 -6.72 -8.19 33.21
CA LEU A 172 -5.58 -7.28 33.03
C LEU A 172 -4.49 -7.91 32.16
N ARG A 173 -4.10 -9.16 32.44
CA ARG A 173 -3.10 -9.87 31.63
C ARG A 173 -3.52 -10.01 30.15
N ILE A 174 -4.80 -10.24 29.89
CA ILE A 174 -5.33 -10.32 28.52
C ILE A 174 -5.28 -8.95 27.85
N THR A 175 -5.76 -7.89 28.51
CA THR A 175 -5.76 -6.52 27.94
C THR A 175 -4.34 -5.99 27.76
N SER A 176 -3.40 -6.30 28.67
CA SER A 176 -1.99 -5.93 28.51
C SER A 176 -1.32 -6.66 27.35
N ARG A 177 -1.70 -7.92 27.08
CA ARG A 177 -1.24 -8.62 25.88
C ARG A 177 -1.76 -7.95 24.61
N GLN A 178 -3.05 -7.65 24.57
CA GLN A 178 -3.69 -6.94 23.45
C GLN A 178 -3.07 -5.55 23.21
N LEU A 179 -2.73 -4.82 24.27
CA LEU A 179 -2.03 -3.54 24.16
C LEU A 179 -0.63 -3.70 23.54
N ARG A 180 0.13 -4.72 23.95
CA ARG A 180 1.45 -5.00 23.37
C ARG A 180 1.36 -5.39 21.90
N GLU A 181 0.40 -6.24 21.55
CA GLU A 181 0.13 -6.63 20.15
C GLU A 181 -0.24 -5.41 19.30
N ALA A 182 -1.15 -4.55 19.78
CA ALA A 182 -1.54 -3.33 19.06
C ALA A 182 -0.36 -2.35 18.90
N ASN A 183 0.49 -2.21 19.91
CA ASN A 183 1.72 -1.41 19.82
C ASN A 183 2.74 -1.98 18.83
N ASN A 184 2.88 -3.31 18.76
CA ASN A 184 3.76 -3.95 17.77
C ASN A 184 3.26 -3.69 16.35
N LEU A 185 1.96 -3.81 16.10
CA LEU A 185 1.35 -3.50 14.80
C LEU A 185 1.55 -2.03 14.42
N LEU A 186 1.42 -1.10 15.38
CA LEU A 186 1.71 0.31 15.13
C LEU A 186 3.18 0.53 14.76
N ARG A 187 4.12 -0.13 15.47
CA ARG A 187 5.55 -0.01 15.16
C ARG A 187 5.85 -0.53 13.75
N GLU A 188 5.31 -1.68 13.39
CA GLU A 188 5.48 -2.24 12.04
C GLU A 188 4.88 -1.33 10.96
N ALA A 189 3.70 -0.76 11.21
CA ALA A 189 3.08 0.19 10.28
C ALA A 189 3.90 1.49 10.15
N THR A 190 4.46 2.00 11.24
CA THR A 190 5.36 3.18 11.20
C THR A 190 6.68 2.88 10.51
N GLU A 191 7.23 1.68 10.69
CA GLU A 191 8.47 1.23 10.03
C GLU A 191 8.27 1.12 8.52
N LYS A 192 7.11 0.63 8.07
CA LYS A 192 6.72 0.58 6.66
C LYS A 192 6.30 1.95 6.10
N GLN A 193 6.28 3.01 6.91
CA GLN A 193 5.84 4.37 6.53
C GLN A 193 4.40 4.43 6.00
N LEU A 194 3.53 3.50 6.43
CA LEU A 194 2.09 3.53 6.15
C LEU A 194 1.32 4.00 7.40
N PRO A 195 0.97 5.30 7.50
CA PRO A 195 0.16 5.79 8.61
C PRO A 195 -1.30 5.35 8.45
N ASP A 196 -1.71 4.31 9.19
CA ASP A 196 -3.09 3.85 9.23
C ASP A 196 -3.83 4.41 10.48
N HIS A 197 -4.74 5.35 10.25
CA HIS A 197 -5.57 5.95 11.29
C HIS A 197 -6.45 4.94 12.03
N THR A 198 -6.84 3.83 11.39
CA THR A 198 -7.66 2.80 12.03
C THR A 198 -6.86 1.99 13.04
N LEU A 199 -5.59 1.69 12.76
CA LEU A 199 -4.67 1.05 13.70
C LEU A 199 -4.40 1.95 14.91
N VAL A 200 -4.23 3.25 14.70
CA VAL A 200 -4.07 4.23 15.79
C VAL A 200 -5.29 4.23 16.70
N ASN A 201 -6.49 4.31 16.13
CA ASN A 201 -7.74 4.25 16.92
C ASN A 201 -7.87 2.92 17.68
N LYS A 202 -7.48 1.79 17.08
CA LYS A 202 -7.50 0.47 17.72
C LYS A 202 -6.51 0.38 18.88
N ALA A 203 -5.32 0.95 18.74
CA ALA A 203 -4.32 1.01 19.81
C ALA A 203 -4.76 1.91 20.97
N LEU A 204 -5.33 3.08 20.68
CA LEU A 204 -5.90 3.96 21.71
C LEU A 204 -7.06 3.29 22.47
N GLN A 205 -7.92 2.54 21.77
CA GLN A 205 -8.96 1.73 22.41
C GLN A 205 -8.38 0.63 23.30
N ALA A 206 -7.32 -0.05 22.84
CA ALA A 206 -6.62 -1.06 23.64
C ALA A 206 -5.99 -0.44 24.90
N GLU A 207 -5.39 0.75 24.79
CA GLU A 207 -4.80 1.48 25.90
C GLU A 207 -5.86 1.88 26.94
N LEU A 208 -6.98 2.45 26.50
CA LEU A 208 -8.10 2.77 27.38
C LEU A 208 -8.67 1.52 28.07
N SER A 209 -8.73 0.39 27.37
CA SER A 209 -9.20 -0.87 27.96
C SER A 209 -8.23 -1.41 29.02
N ASN A 210 -6.91 -1.26 28.79
CA ASN A 210 -5.88 -1.67 29.73
C ASN A 210 -5.87 -0.79 30.97
N LEU A 211 -5.92 0.54 30.81
CA LEU A 211 -6.02 1.48 31.94
C LEU A 211 -7.25 1.22 32.81
N LYS A 212 -8.39 0.90 32.19
CA LYS A 212 -9.60 0.50 32.93
C LYS A 212 -9.39 -0.80 33.70
N ALA A 213 -8.75 -1.80 33.10
CA ALA A 213 -8.46 -3.07 33.76
C ALA A 213 -7.44 -2.92 34.90
N GLU A 214 -6.43 -2.04 34.75
CA GLU A 214 -5.48 -1.69 35.81
C GLU A 214 -6.21 -1.05 36.99
N ARG A 215 -7.05 -0.03 36.72
CA ARG A 215 -7.83 0.62 37.77
C ARG A 215 -8.80 -0.34 38.46
N GLU A 216 -9.38 -1.27 37.69
CA GLU A 216 -10.20 -2.32 38.25
C GLU A 216 -9.39 -3.22 39.20
N VAL A 217 -8.20 -3.68 38.81
CA VAL A 217 -7.34 -4.49 39.69
C VAL A 217 -6.97 -3.72 40.97
N GLU A 218 -6.55 -2.46 40.86
CA GLU A 218 -6.23 -1.61 42.02
C GLU A 218 -7.38 -1.53 43.03
N LEU A 219 -8.61 -1.37 42.55
CA LEU A 219 -9.79 -1.33 43.43
C LEU A 219 -10.04 -2.68 44.11
N ALA A 220 -9.88 -3.81 43.41
CA ALA A 220 -10.00 -5.14 44.04
C ALA A 220 -8.89 -5.41 45.05
N GLU A 221 -7.67 -4.97 44.78
CA GLU A 221 -6.55 -5.09 45.73
C GLU A 221 -6.84 -4.27 46.98
N MET A 222 -7.39 -3.06 46.83
CA MET A 222 -7.83 -2.24 47.95
C MET A 222 -8.94 -2.91 48.76
N ASP A 223 -9.92 -3.55 48.11
CA ASP A 223 -10.98 -4.30 48.78
C ASP A 223 -10.43 -5.51 49.57
N VAL A 224 -9.43 -6.23 49.02
CA VAL A 224 -8.73 -7.32 49.72
C VAL A 224 -7.99 -6.79 50.96
N ILE A 225 -7.25 -5.69 50.82
CA ILE A 225 -6.50 -5.08 51.92
C ILE A 225 -7.47 -4.59 53.01
N MET A 226 -8.56 -3.93 52.63
CA MET A 226 -9.59 -3.50 53.58
C MET A 226 -10.27 -4.69 54.26
N GLY A 227 -10.55 -5.77 53.52
CA GLY A 227 -11.06 -7.03 54.07
C GLY A 227 -10.12 -7.68 55.08
N ALA A 228 -8.80 -7.62 54.84
CA ALA A 228 -7.79 -8.14 55.75
C ALA A 228 -7.53 -7.25 56.98
N LEU A 229 -7.71 -5.92 56.87
CA LEU A 229 -7.54 -4.97 57.99
C LEU A 229 -8.77 -4.85 58.89
N ARG A 230 -9.97 -5.15 58.37
CA ARG A 230 -11.24 -5.06 59.10
C ARG A 230 -11.30 -5.91 60.39
N PRO A 231 -10.81 -7.17 60.42
CA PRO A 231 -10.79 -7.98 61.63
C PRO A 231 -9.89 -7.36 62.71
N MET A 232 -8.70 -6.89 62.32
CA MET A 232 -7.73 -6.30 63.27
C MET A 232 -8.28 -5.04 63.95
N LEU A 233 -9.10 -4.25 63.24
CA LEU A 233 -9.76 -3.07 63.81
C LEU A 233 -10.95 -3.42 64.72
N ASN A 234 -11.62 -4.55 64.47
CA ASN A 234 -12.75 -5.00 65.28
C ASN A 234 -12.26 -5.72 66.56
N ASP A 235 -11.16 -6.46 66.48
CA ASP A 235 -10.53 -7.11 67.64
C ASP A 235 -10.02 -6.05 68.65
N ASP A 236 -9.39 -4.97 68.17
CA ASP A 236 -8.98 -3.81 68.99
C ASP A 236 -10.18 -3.09 69.68
N ALA A 237 -11.38 -3.16 69.09
CA ALA A 237 -12.59 -2.57 69.66
C ALA A 237 -13.20 -3.48 70.75
N GLN A 238 -13.19 -4.80 70.53
CA GLN A 238 -13.68 -5.79 71.50
C GLN A 238 -12.76 -5.91 72.72
N GLU A 239 -11.43 -5.79 72.55
CA GLU A 239 -10.48 -5.77 73.67
C GLU A 239 -10.65 -4.54 74.58
N LYS A 240 -11.09 -3.39 74.03
CA LYS A 240 -11.39 -2.18 74.82
C LYS A 240 -12.70 -2.29 75.60
N GLU A 241 -13.76 -2.85 75.00
CA GLU A 241 -15.04 -3.07 75.71
C GLU A 241 -14.91 -4.13 76.83
N ALA A 242 -14.02 -5.10 76.69
CA ALA A 242 -13.74 -6.11 77.73
C ALA A 242 -12.87 -5.58 78.89
N GLN A 243 -12.22 -4.42 78.74
CA GLN A 243 -11.41 -3.78 79.80
C GLN A 243 -12.18 -2.68 80.57
N ASP A 244 -13.24 -2.14 80.00
CA ASP A 244 -14.08 -1.09 80.61
C ASP A 244 -15.40 -1.61 81.25
N GLY A 245 -15.65 -2.93 81.24
CA GLY A 245 -16.79 -3.59 81.90
C GLY A 245 -16.39 -4.43 83.11
#